data_AF-A0ABD4ZGB8-F1
#
_entry.id   AF-A0ABD4ZGB8-F1
#
_cell.length_a   1.000
_cell.length_b   1.000
_cell.length_c   1.000
_cell.angle_alpha   90.00
_cell.angle_beta   90.00
_cell.angle_gamma   90.00
#
_symmetry.space_group_name_H-M   'P 1'
#
loop_
_entity.id
_entity.type
_entity.pdbx_description
1 polymer ?
#
loop_
_entity_poly.entity_id
_entity_poly.type
_entity_poly.pdbx_seq_one_letter_code
_entity_poly.pdbx_strand_id
1 'polypeptide(L)'
;PLPSARTRTLLTLFRNALAVIISTITIMIVLSEIGVNIAPLLAGAGALGLAISFGSQTLVKDIITGVFIQFENGMNTGDLVTIGPLTGTVERMS
;
A
#
# COMPACT_ATOMS: atom_id res chain seq x y z
N PRO A 1 -10.48 -25.12 -0.62
CA PRO A 1 -10.96 -24.14 0.38
C PRO A 1 -11.46 -22.85 -0.29
N LEU A 2 -12.73 -22.49 -0.05
CA LEU A 2 -13.27 -21.21 -0.54
C LEU A 2 -12.55 -20.05 0.18
N PRO A 3 -12.18 -18.95 -0.50
CA PRO A 3 -11.53 -17.80 0.14
C PRO A 3 -12.41 -17.25 1.27
N SER A 4 -11.78 -16.84 2.38
CA SER A 4 -12.51 -16.17 3.46
C SER A 4 -13.20 -14.91 2.95
N ALA A 5 -14.29 -14.48 3.60
CA ALA A 5 -15.00 -13.25 3.25
C ALA A 5 -14.04 -12.04 3.19
N ARG A 6 -13.06 -11.97 4.11
CA ARG A 6 -12.00 -10.96 4.14
C ARG A 6 -11.08 -11.04 2.92
N THR A 7 -10.66 -12.24 2.52
CA THR A 7 -9.81 -12.42 1.33
C THR A 7 -10.55 -11.96 0.07
N ARG A 8 -11.85 -12.26 -0.05
CA ARG A 8 -12.67 -11.86 -1.20
C ARG A 8 -12.87 -10.35 -1.27
N THR A 9 -13.10 -9.68 -0.15
CA THR A 9 -13.25 -8.22 -0.12
C THR A 9 -11.92 -7.54 -0.47
N LEU A 10 -10.81 -7.96 0.14
CA LEU A 10 -9.47 -7.44 -0.19
C LEU A 10 -9.13 -7.64 -1.67
N LEU A 11 -9.37 -8.83 -2.21
CA LEU A 11 -9.13 -9.11 -3.63
C LEU A 11 -9.97 -8.21 -4.53
N THR A 12 -11.23 -7.96 -4.18
CA THR A 12 -12.11 -7.07 -4.93
C THR A 12 -11.62 -5.62 -4.88
N LEU A 13 -11.15 -5.15 -3.72
CA LEU A 13 -10.57 -3.81 -3.57
C LEU A 13 -9.33 -3.64 -4.45
N PHE A 14 -8.38 -4.59 -4.40
CA PHE A 14 -7.19 -4.55 -5.24
C PHE A 14 -7.52 -4.62 -6.73
N ARG A 15 -8.48 -5.47 -7.13
CA ARG A 15 -8.92 -5.58 -8.52
C ARG A 15 -9.52 -4.27 -9.02
N ASN A 16 -10.36 -3.63 -8.21
CA ASN A 16 -10.97 -2.35 -8.57
C ASN A 16 -9.92 -1.23 -8.64
N ALA A 17 -8.97 -1.19 -7.70
CA ALA A 17 -7.87 -0.21 -7.73
C ALA A 17 -7.02 -0.37 -9.00
N LEU A 18 -6.62 -1.60 -9.33
CA LEU A 18 -5.89 -1.89 -10.57
C LEU A 18 -6.71 -1.55 -11.82
N ALA A 19 -8.00 -1.87 -11.85
CA ALA A 19 -8.86 -1.54 -12.97
C ALA A 19 -8.92 -0.02 -13.23
N VAL A 20 -9.03 0.79 -12.17
CA VAL A 20 -9.02 2.26 -12.26
C VAL A 20 -7.67 2.79 -12.76
N ILE A 21 -6.55 2.25 -12.26
CA ILE A 21 -5.21 2.66 -12.67
C ILE A 21 -5.01 2.35 -14.16
N ILE A 22 -5.30 1.11 -14.56
CA ILE A 22 -5.15 0.66 -15.95
C ILE A 22 -6.05 1.47 -16.86
N SER A 23 -7.34 1.64 -16.53
CA SER A 23 -8.26 2.41 -17.37
C SER A 23 -7.81 3.86 -17.54
N THR A 24 -7.29 4.49 -16.48
CA THR A 24 -6.79 5.87 -16.53
C THR A 24 -5.59 5.98 -17.47
N ILE A 25 -4.63 5.06 -17.37
CA ILE A 25 -3.46 5.02 -18.27
C ILE A 25 -3.90 4.77 -19.72
N THR A 26 -4.79 3.81 -19.96
CA THR A 26 -5.32 3.51 -21.29
C THR A 26 -6.00 4.73 -21.90
N ILE A 27 -6.85 5.44 -21.15
CA ILE A 27 -7.52 6.66 -21.63
C ILE A 27 -6.49 7.74 -22.01
N MET A 28 -5.48 7.97 -21.17
CA MET A 28 -4.43 8.95 -21.47
C MET A 28 -3.66 8.60 -22.75
N ILE A 29 -3.33 7.32 -22.97
CA ILE A 29 -2.66 6.88 -24.20
C ILE A 29 -3.56 7.15 -25.41
N VAL A 30 -4.84 6.75 -25.36
CA VAL A 30 -5.79 6.97 -26.47
C VAL A 30 -5.95 8.46 -26.78
N LEU A 31 -6.05 9.31 -25.77
CA LEU A 31 -6.13 10.77 -25.95
C LEU A 31 -4.88 11.31 -26.65
N SER A 32 -3.69 10.84 -26.27
CA SER A 32 -2.44 11.24 -26.92
C SER A 32 -2.38 10.86 -28.39
N GLU A 33 -2.86 9.65 -28.75
CA GLU A 33 -2.85 9.15 -30.13
C GLU A 33 -3.77 9.97 -31.06
N ILE A 34 -4.88 10.50 -30.56
CA ILE A 34 -5.79 11.37 -31.32
C ILE A 34 -5.36 12.85 -31.31
N GLY A 35 -4.16 13.15 -30.80
CA GLY A 35 -3.56 14.49 -30.81
C GLY A 35 -3.99 15.40 -29.65
N VAL A 36 -4.65 14.88 -28.60
CA VAL A 36 -4.99 15.65 -27.41
C VAL A 36 -3.74 15.80 -26.52
N ASN A 37 -3.46 17.03 -26.08
CA ASN A 37 -2.38 17.28 -25.12
C ASN A 37 -2.72 16.72 -23.74
N ILE A 38 -2.03 15.67 -23.33
CA ILE A 38 -2.21 15.02 -22.02
C ILE A 38 -1.40 15.63 -20.88
N ALA A 39 -0.55 16.63 -21.13
CA ALA A 39 0.29 17.23 -20.09
C ALA A 39 -0.51 17.78 -18.89
N PRO A 40 -1.66 18.48 -19.08
CA PRO A 40 -2.50 18.91 -17.96
C PRO A 40 -3.10 17.73 -17.17
N LEU A 41 -3.48 16.65 -17.86
CA LEU A 41 -4.03 15.44 -17.23
C LEU A 41 -2.96 14.72 -16.40
N LEU A 42 -1.75 14.60 -16.95
CA LEU A 42 -0.60 14.03 -16.24
C LEU A 42 -0.22 14.88 -15.02
N ALA A 43 -0.26 16.21 -15.12
CA ALA A 43 -0.02 17.10 -14.00
C ALA A 43 -1.05 16.88 -12.87
N GLY A 44 -2.34 16.81 -13.22
CA GLY A 44 -3.41 16.54 -12.27
C GLY A 44 -3.33 15.14 -11.63
N ALA A 45 -3.10 14.11 -12.44
CA ALA A 45 -2.89 12.74 -11.97
C ALA A 45 -1.66 12.63 -11.06
N GLY A 46 -0.58 13.34 -11.37
CA GLY A 46 0.60 13.45 -10.54
C GLY A 46 0.29 14.08 -9.18
N ALA A 47 -0.43 15.21 -9.15
CA ALA A 47 -0.84 15.86 -7.90
C ALA A 47 -1.74 14.95 -7.04
N LEU A 48 -2.70 14.24 -7.64
CA LEU A 48 -3.53 13.25 -6.94
C LEU A 48 -2.69 12.07 -6.42
N GLY A 49 -1.72 11.58 -7.21
CA GLY A 49 -0.81 10.52 -6.81
C GLY A 49 0.07 10.92 -5.62
N LEU A 50 0.50 12.17 -5.55
CA LEU A 50 1.21 12.72 -4.39
C LEU A 50 0.32 12.76 -3.15
N ALA A 51 -0.94 13.19 -3.29
CA ALA A 51 -1.89 13.20 -2.17
C ALA A 51 -2.12 11.79 -1.61
N ILE A 52 -2.27 10.78 -2.47
CA ILE A 52 -2.40 9.37 -2.05
C ILE A 52 -1.12 8.89 -1.37
N SER A 53 0.05 9.21 -1.94
CA SER A 53 1.35 8.85 -1.37
C SER A 53 1.51 9.42 0.04
N PHE A 54 1.16 10.69 0.24
CA PHE A 54 1.17 11.34 1.55
C PHE A 54 0.18 10.71 2.53
N GLY A 55 -1.01 10.33 2.08
CA GLY A 55 -1.99 9.59 2.89
C GLY A 55 -1.50 8.20 3.32
N SER A 56 -0.61 7.58 2.55
CA SER A 56 -0.07 6.24 2.81
C SER A 56 1.23 6.21 3.64
N GLN A 57 1.80 7.36 4.00
CA GLN A 57 3.14 7.44 4.61
C GLN A 57 3.31 6.56 5.85
N THR A 58 2.37 6.61 6.79
CA THR A 58 2.44 5.82 8.03
C THR A 58 2.39 4.32 7.73
N LEU A 59 1.52 3.89 6.82
CA LEU A 59 1.41 2.48 6.43
C LEU A 59 2.74 1.98 5.84
N VAL A 60 3.35 2.76 4.95
CA VAL A 60 4.63 2.40 4.34
C VAL A 60 5.73 2.33 5.39
N LYS A 61 5.76 3.28 6.33
CA LYS A 61 6.70 3.27 7.46
C LYS A 61 6.55 2.01 8.30
N ASP A 62 5.32 1.65 8.66
CA ASP A 62 5.04 0.49 9.51
C ASP A 62 5.47 -0.82 8.84
N ILE A 63 5.19 -0.97 7.54
CA ILE A 63 5.61 -2.15 6.75
C ILE A 63 7.14 -2.25 6.74
N ILE A 64 7.84 -1.15 6.45
CA ILE A 64 9.30 -1.12 6.43
C ILE A 64 9.85 -1.48 7.80
N THR A 65 9.34 -0.86 8.87
CA THR A 65 9.77 -1.14 10.24
C THR A 65 9.57 -2.61 10.60
N GLY A 66 8.42 -3.20 10.27
CA GLY A 66 8.17 -4.62 10.51
C GLY A 66 9.15 -5.54 9.76
N VAL A 67 9.43 -5.23 8.49
CA VAL A 67 10.42 -5.98 7.69
C VAL A 67 11.82 -5.91 8.30
N PHE A 68 12.25 -4.72 8.74
CA PHE A 68 13.57 -4.54 9.35
C PHE A 68 13.69 -5.25 10.70
N ILE A 69 12.66 -5.20 11.55
CA ILE A 69 12.65 -5.95 12.82
C ILE A 69 12.90 -7.45 12.55
N GLN A 70 12.21 -8.01 11.55
CA GLN A 70 12.36 -9.42 11.22
C GLN A 70 13.72 -9.74 10.57
N PHE A 71 14.20 -8.85 9.70
CA PHE A 71 15.48 -9.02 9.00
C PHE A 71 16.67 -8.95 9.95
N GLU A 72 16.64 -8.05 10.93
CA GLU A 72 17.69 -7.87 11.93
C GLU A 72 17.56 -8.84 13.12
N ASN A 73 16.53 -9.68 13.13
CA ASN A 73 16.19 -10.55 14.26
C ASN A 73 16.04 -9.75 15.57
N GLY A 74 15.55 -8.51 15.49
CA GLY A 74 15.52 -7.57 16.60
C GLY A 74 14.45 -7.88 17.66
N MET A 75 13.46 -8.70 17.30
CA MET A 75 12.41 -9.17 18.20
C MET A 75 11.74 -10.41 17.62
N ASN A 76 11.60 -11.45 18.43
CA ASN A 76 10.97 -12.72 18.06
C ASN A 76 9.81 -13.06 18.98
N THR A 77 8.94 -13.94 18.52
CA THR A 77 7.90 -14.55 19.37
C THR A 77 8.54 -15.29 20.54
N GLY A 78 8.08 -14.98 21.76
CA GLY A 78 8.63 -15.49 23.01
C GLY A 78 9.61 -14.56 23.70
N ASP A 79 10.09 -13.50 23.03
CA ASP A 79 11.02 -12.55 23.65
C ASP A 79 10.28 -11.68 24.68
N LEU A 80 10.90 -11.43 25.84
CA LEU A 80 10.45 -10.43 26.79
C LEU A 80 11.00 -9.07 26.36
N VAL A 81 10.13 -8.16 25.97
CA VAL A 81 10.50 -6.86 25.40
C VAL A 81 9.82 -5.72 26.14
N THR A 82 10.47 -4.56 26.13
CA THR A 82 9.92 -3.30 26.63
C THR A 82 9.76 -2.32 25.48
N ILE A 83 8.52 -1.88 25.23
CA ILE A 83 8.17 -0.92 24.18
C ILE A 83 7.55 0.30 24.86
N GLY A 84 8.30 1.40 24.95
CA GLY A 84 7.91 2.58 25.72
C GLY A 84 7.75 2.24 27.21
N PRO A 85 6.60 2.53 27.85
CA PRO A 85 6.35 2.21 29.26
C PRO A 85 5.85 0.77 29.49
N LEU A 86 5.63 -0.02 28.43
CA LEU A 86 5.02 -1.35 28.51
C LEU A 86 6.10 -2.43 28.44
N THR A 87 6.05 -3.42 29.34
CA THR A 87 6.90 -4.62 29.31
C THR A 87 6.03 -5.86 29.22
N GLY A 88 6.36 -6.78 28.31
CA GLY A 88 5.60 -8.01 28.10
C GLY A 88 6.31 -8.98 27.17
N THR A 89 5.73 -10.18 27.01
CA THR A 89 6.26 -11.20 26.12
C THR A 89 5.59 -11.11 24.75
N VAL A 90 6.37 -11.24 23.68
CA VAL A 90 5.86 -11.20 22.31
C VAL A 90 5.08 -12.47 22.00
N GLU A 91 3.77 -12.35 21.78
CA GLU A 91 2.92 -13.51 21.44
C GLU A 91 2.84 -13.79 19.94
N ARG A 92 2.92 -12.75 19.10
CA ARG A 92 2.78 -12.88 17.65
C ARG A 92 3.40 -11.71 16.92
N MET A 93 4.13 -12.03 15.86
CA MET A 93 4.52 -11.10 14.79
C MET A 93 3.64 -11.40 13.58
N SER A 94 2.99 -10.38 13.01
CA SER A 94 2.07 -10.52 11.86
C SER A 94 2.11 -9.31 10.96
#